data_AF-A0A4S5JFR4-F1
#
_entry.id   AF-A0A4S5JFR4-F1
#
_cell.length_a   1.000
_cell.length_b   1.000
_cell.length_c   1.000
_cell.angle_alpha   90.00
_cell.angle_beta   90.00
_cell.angle_gamma   90.00
#
_symmetry.space_group_name_H-M   'P 1'
#
loop_
_entity.id
_entity.type
_entity.pdbx_description
1 polymer ?
#
loop_
_entity_poly.entity_id
_entity_poly.type
_entity_poly.pdbx_seq_one_letter_code
_entity_poly.pdbx_strand_id
1 'polypeptide(L)'
;CASCYGRDLGRGHKINVGEAVGVIAAQSIGEPGTQLTMRTFHIGGAASRTAADNSVVLKFKGRIRYFNIKSVENSAGKFIAVSRS
;
A
#
# COMPACT_ATOMS: atom_id res chain seq x y z
N CYS A 1 12.98 -19.00 -4.59
CA CYS A 1 13.43 -18.87 -5.99
C CYS A 1 13.58 -17.39 -6.36
N ALA A 2 14.54 -17.00 -7.21
CA ALA A 2 14.79 -15.58 -7.53
C ALA A 2 13.62 -14.92 -8.28
N SER A 3 12.89 -15.66 -9.12
CA SER A 3 11.68 -15.16 -9.78
C SER A 3 10.49 -15.00 -8.83
N CYS A 4 10.47 -15.73 -7.72
CA CYS A 4 9.41 -15.68 -6.71
C CYS A 4 9.56 -14.44 -5.82
N TYR A 5 10.79 -14.09 -5.47
CA TYR A 5 11.11 -12.89 -4.68
C TYR A 5 11.20 -11.65 -5.59
N GLY A 6 11.73 -11.80 -6.80
CA GLY A 6 11.82 -10.74 -7.79
C GLY A 6 12.99 -9.81 -7.53
N ARG A 7 12.70 -8.60 -7.06
CA ARG A 7 13.64 -7.47 -6.98
C ARG A 7 14.05 -7.22 -5.53
N ASP A 8 15.35 -7.07 -5.31
CA ASP A 8 15.85 -6.50 -4.06
C ASP A 8 15.45 -5.01 -3.99
N LEU A 9 14.63 -4.67 -2.99
CA LEU A 9 14.13 -3.31 -2.78
C LEU A 9 15.20 -2.36 -2.22
N GLY A 10 16.27 -2.90 -1.62
CA GLY A 10 17.39 -2.10 -1.10
C GLY A 10 18.37 -1.67 -2.19
N ARG A 11 18.65 -2.55 -3.15
CA ARG A 11 19.63 -2.29 -4.22
C ARG A 11 19.04 -2.09 -5.61
N GLY A 12 17.75 -2.36 -5.79
CA GLY A 12 17.04 -2.06 -7.03
C GLY A 12 17.34 -3.00 -8.21
N HIS A 13 17.99 -4.13 -8.01
CA HIS A 13 18.19 -5.16 -9.05
C HIS A 13 17.50 -6.47 -8.66
N LYS A 14 17.45 -7.43 -9.59
CA LYS A 14 16.90 -8.77 -9.31
C LYS A 14 17.72 -9.44 -8.20
N ILE A 15 17.07 -10.11 -7.25
CA ILE A 15 17.74 -10.73 -6.10
C ILE A 15 18.84 -11.70 -6.56
N ASN A 16 20.00 -11.65 -5.90
CA ASN A 16 21.09 -12.56 -6.18
C ASN A 16 20.86 -13.93 -5.52
N VAL A 17 21.38 -14.98 -6.13
CA VAL A 17 21.34 -16.32 -5.53
C VAL A 17 22.28 -16.36 -4.33
N GLY A 18 21.78 -16.83 -3.19
CA GLY A 18 22.54 -16.86 -1.92
C GLY A 18 22.25 -15.67 -1.00
N GLU A 19 21.38 -14.74 -1.39
CA GLU A 19 21.01 -13.61 -0.55
C GLU A 19 20.09 -14.04 0.62
N ALA A 20 20.40 -13.55 1.83
CA ALA A 20 19.72 -13.93 3.07
C ALA A 20 18.37 -13.20 3.25
N VAL A 21 17.43 -13.45 2.35
CA VAL A 21 16.09 -12.82 2.32
C VAL A 21 15.30 -12.94 3.63
N GLY A 22 15.50 -14.01 4.40
CA GLY A 22 14.83 -14.21 5.69
C GLY A 22 15.24 -13.21 6.76
N VAL A 23 16.54 -12.88 6.83
CA VAL A 23 17.06 -11.87 7.78
C VAL A 23 16.61 -10.48 7.37
N ILE A 24 16.65 -10.19 6.07
CA ILE A 24 16.18 -8.92 5.50
C ILE A 24 14.70 -8.71 5.84
N ALA A 25 13.87 -9.74 5.66
CA ALA A 25 12.44 -9.68 6.00
C ALA A 25 12.21 -9.46 7.50
N ALA A 26 12.95 -10.16 8.36
CA ALA A 26 12.82 -10.02 9.81
C ALA A 26 13.17 -8.59 10.28
N GLN A 27 14.27 -8.02 9.78
CA GLN A 27 14.69 -6.66 10.16
C GLN A 27 13.75 -5.59 9.59
N SER A 28 13.29 -5.76 8.33
CA SER A 28 12.36 -4.84 7.67
C SER A 28 11.01 -4.72 8.40
N ILE A 29 10.68 -5.69 9.25
CA ILE A 29 9.48 -5.66 10.10
C ILE A 29 9.84 -5.23 11.53
N GLY A 30 10.89 -5.82 12.12
CA GLY A 30 11.23 -5.65 13.53
C GLY A 30 11.73 -4.24 13.89
N GLU A 31 12.61 -3.66 13.07
CA GLU A 31 13.15 -2.32 13.32
C GLU A 31 12.06 -1.23 13.23
N PRO A 32 11.26 -1.13 12.16
CA PRO A 32 10.16 -0.16 12.15
C PRO A 32 9.07 -0.50 13.18
N GLY A 33 8.82 -1.77 13.49
CA GLY A 33 7.84 -2.18 14.49
C GLY A 33 8.18 -1.68 15.90
N THR A 34 9.43 -1.87 16.32
CA THR A 34 9.93 -1.34 17.60
C THR A 34 10.00 0.18 17.62
N GLN A 35 10.32 0.81 16.48
CA GLN A 35 10.28 2.26 16.35
C GLN A 35 8.85 2.81 16.44
N LEU A 36 7.87 2.13 15.82
CA LEU A 36 6.48 2.54 15.82
C LEU A 36 5.87 2.47 17.21
N THR A 37 6.11 1.38 17.96
CA THR A 37 5.61 1.27 19.35
C THR A 37 6.17 2.41 20.20
N MET A 38 7.48 2.67 20.13
CA MET A 38 8.09 3.79 20.83
C MET A 38 7.47 5.14 20.43
N ARG A 39 7.30 5.41 19.13
CA ARG A 39 6.71 6.67 18.65
C ARG A 39 5.23 6.82 18.99
N THR A 40 4.43 5.76 18.99
CA THR A 40 2.99 5.85 19.31
C THR A 40 2.74 6.01 20.80
N PHE A 41 3.52 5.36 21.68
CA PHE A 41 3.30 5.43 23.12
C PHE A 41 3.72 6.78 23.72
N HIS A 42 4.81 7.40 23.23
CA HIS A 42 5.26 8.70 23.73
C HIS A 42 4.38 9.88 23.27
N ILE A 43 3.53 9.68 22.26
CA ILE A 43 2.57 10.70 21.76
C ILE A 43 1.20 10.59 22.47
N GLY A 44 0.99 9.57 23.31
CA GLY A 44 0.13 9.60 24.51
C GLY A 44 -1.32 10.09 24.42
N GLY A 45 -1.92 10.27 23.24
CA GLY A 45 -3.29 10.80 23.11
C GLY A 45 -3.50 11.84 22.01
N ALA A 46 -2.46 12.33 21.34
CA ALA A 46 -2.62 13.21 20.17
C ALA A 46 -2.81 12.44 18.85
N ALA A 47 -3.37 11.23 18.89
CA ALA A 47 -3.68 10.43 17.71
C ALA A 47 -4.94 10.99 17.04
N SER A 48 -4.77 12.06 16.25
CA SER A 48 -5.78 12.47 15.28
C SER A 48 -5.86 11.38 14.20
N ARG A 49 -6.88 10.51 14.30
CA ARG A 49 -7.28 9.69 13.15
C ARG A 49 -7.94 10.63 12.16
N THR A 50 -7.16 11.14 11.20
CA THR A 50 -7.75 11.71 10.00
C THR A 50 -8.45 10.56 9.29
N ALA A 51 -9.77 10.47 9.44
CA ALA A 51 -10.58 9.58 8.62
C ALA A 51 -10.21 9.88 7.17
N ALA A 52 -9.78 8.86 6.42
CA ALA A 52 -9.56 9.01 5.00
C ALA A 52 -10.86 9.53 4.40
N ASP A 53 -10.80 10.71 3.79
CA ASP A 53 -11.96 11.29 3.14
C ASP A 53 -12.39 10.32 2.04
N ASN A 54 -13.52 9.65 2.26
CA ASN A 54 -13.95 8.52 1.42
C ASN A 54 -14.56 9.00 0.10
N SER A 55 -14.33 10.28 -0.23
CA SER A 55 -14.88 10.97 -1.39
C SER A 55 -13.81 11.85 -2.03
N VAL A 56 -13.59 11.66 -3.33
CA VAL A 56 -12.72 12.52 -4.12
C VAL A 56 -13.58 13.61 -4.75
N VAL A 57 -13.63 14.77 -4.10
CA VAL A 57 -14.35 15.93 -4.63
C VAL A 57 -13.46 16.71 -5.59
N LEU A 58 -13.98 17.03 -6.78
CA LEU A 58 -13.28 17.87 -7.74
C LEU A 58 -13.25 19.32 -7.24
N LYS A 59 -12.06 19.90 -7.11
CA LYS A 59 -11.89 21.32 -6.69
C LYS A 59 -12.23 22.32 -7.80
N PHE A 60 -12.30 21.87 -9.05
CA PHE A 60 -12.54 22.71 -10.23
C PHE A 60 -13.43 22.00 -11.24
N LYS A 61 -14.13 22.80 -12.07
CA LYS A 61 -14.91 22.27 -13.20
C LYS A 61 -13.96 21.63 -14.21
N GLY A 62 -14.22 20.38 -14.57
CA GLY A 62 -13.43 19.61 -15.51
C GLY A 62 -14.17 18.34 -15.95
N ARG A 63 -13.57 17.57 -16.85
CA ARG A 63 -14.14 16.31 -17.34
C ARG A 63 -13.38 15.13 -16.75
N ILE A 64 -14.10 14.20 -16.11
CA ILE A 64 -13.51 12.98 -15.55
C ILE A 64 -13.23 12.02 -16.70
N ARG A 65 -11.98 11.53 -16.79
CA ARG A 65 -11.60 10.43 -17.70
C ARG A 65 -11.08 9.27 -16.85
N TYR A 66 -11.83 8.18 -16.85
CA TYR A 66 -11.41 6.93 -16.22
C TYR A 66 -10.36 6.26 -17.14
N PHE A 67 -9.21 5.90 -16.57
CA PHE A 67 -8.17 5.14 -17.27
C PHE A 67 -8.15 3.71 -16.71
N ASN A 68 -8.32 2.73 -17.60
CA ASN A 68 -8.14 1.30 -17.30
C ASN A 68 -9.02 0.72 -16.17
N ILE A 69 -10.22 1.27 -15.95
CA ILE A 69 -11.18 0.72 -14.99
C ILE A 69 -12.05 -0.34 -15.67
N LYS A 70 -12.02 -1.57 -15.14
CA LYS A 70 -13.02 -2.60 -15.42
C LYS A 70 -14.17 -2.42 -14.42
N SER A 71 -15.30 -1.90 -14.88
CA SER A 71 -16.51 -1.79 -14.08
C SER A 71 -17.46 -2.95 -14.38
N VAL A 72 -18.01 -3.58 -13.35
CA VAL A 72 -19.15 -4.49 -13.47
C VAL A 72 -20.36 -3.83 -12.84
N GLU A 73 -21.50 -3.97 -13.50
CA GLU A 73 -22.78 -3.54 -12.98
C GLU A 73 -23.34 -4.67 -12.10
N ASN A 74 -23.57 -4.38 -10.82
CA ASN A 74 -24.27 -5.31 -9.94
C ASN A 74 -25.78 -5.23 -10.21
N SER A 75 -26.55 -6.28 -9.91
CA SER A 75 -28.01 -6.36 -10.10
C SER A 75 -28.81 -5.25 -9.40
N ALA A 76 -28.16 -4.46 -8.54
CA ALA A 76 -28.70 -3.27 -7.88
C ALA A 76 -28.40 -1.94 -8.61
N GLY A 77 -27.96 -1.98 -9.88
CA GLY A 77 -27.67 -0.80 -10.70
C GLY A 77 -26.46 0.04 -10.24
N LYS A 78 -25.57 -0.56 -9.44
CA LYS A 78 -24.35 0.11 -8.93
C LYS A 78 -23.15 -0.32 -9.77
N PHE A 79 -22.40 0.66 -10.28
CA PHE A 79 -21.12 0.44 -10.95
C PHE A 79 -20.04 0.14 -9.92
N ILE A 80 -19.54 -1.10 -9.91
CA ILE A 80 -18.45 -1.55 -9.05
C ILE A 80 -17.20 -1.70 -9.91
N ALA A 81 -16.14 -0.95 -9.60
CA ALA A 81 -14.84 -1.14 -10.23
C ALA A 81 -14.22 -2.44 -9.70
N VAL A 82 -14.19 -3.47 -10.54
CA VAL A 82 -13.47 -4.72 -10.28
C VAL A 82 -12.07 -4.59 -10.87
N SER A 83 -11.20 -3.88 -10.14
CA SER A 83 -9.76 -4.00 -10.36
C SER A 83 -9.30 -5.28 -9.67
N ARG A 84 -9.23 -6.38 -10.41
CA ARG A 84 -8.51 -7.56 -9.96
C ARG A 84 -7.01 -7.26 -10.06
N SER A 85 -6.38 -7.07 -8.90
CA SER A 85 -4.92 -7.07 -8.74
C SER A 85 -4.31 -8.39 -9.20
#